data_AF-A0A6S6TE46-F1
#
_entry.id   AF-A0A6S6TE46-F1
#
_cell.length_a   1.000
_cell.length_b   1.000
_cell.length_c   1.000
_cell.angle_alpha   90.00
_cell.angle_beta   90.00
_cell.angle_gamma   90.00
#
_symmetry.space_group_name_H-M   'P 1'
#
loop_
_entity.id
_entity.type
_entity.pdbx_description
1 polymer ?
#
loop_
_entity_poly.entity_id
_entity_poly.type
_entity_poly.pdbx_seq_one_letter_code
_entity_poly.pdbx_strand_id
1 'polypeptide(L)'
;MNTFQIVGSVLDEYKNSVLDDKRIDALVEQANEQLKEMAENEAFYNALLTKVNAPEKVDNMILWIMLMSNEDICCAYIDSFDKDFEDEIPVNDLGDLLLYLAHLKNVQNVELDGLDYLLAYDKEWTEEVDQHAVTNVLAYIQKSKQVEMNFSF
;
A
#
# COMPACT_ATOMS: atom_id res chain seq x y z
N MET A 1 14.58 -0.65 -8.36
CA MET A 1 14.24 -2.09 -8.28
C MET A 1 12.77 -2.12 -7.95
N ASN A 2 11.95 -2.52 -8.91
CA ASN A 2 10.51 -2.48 -8.79
C ASN A 2 10.08 -3.46 -7.68
N THR A 3 9.19 -3.06 -6.76
CA THR A 3 8.67 -3.91 -5.67
C THR A 3 8.17 -5.26 -6.17
N PHE A 4 7.65 -5.32 -7.40
CA PHE A 4 7.19 -6.53 -8.06
C PHE A 4 8.32 -7.36 -8.72
N GLN A 5 9.58 -6.95 -8.57
CA GLN A 5 10.78 -7.71 -8.95
C GLN A 5 11.47 -8.35 -7.75
N ILE A 6 10.95 -8.17 -6.52
CA ILE A 6 11.50 -8.82 -5.33
C ILE A 6 11.37 -10.35 -5.47
N VAL A 7 12.44 -11.05 -5.12
CA VAL A 7 12.50 -12.53 -5.18
C VAL A 7 11.50 -13.13 -4.22
N GLY A 8 10.72 -14.11 -4.68
CA GLY A 8 9.62 -14.71 -3.91
C GLY A 8 9.99 -15.20 -2.51
N SER A 9 11.18 -15.77 -2.32
CA SER A 9 11.64 -16.22 -1.00
C SER A 9 11.77 -15.08 0.02
N VAL A 10 12.14 -13.87 -0.42
CA VAL A 10 12.22 -12.69 0.44
C VAL A 10 10.82 -12.19 0.80
N LEU A 11 9.89 -12.24 -0.15
CA LEU A 11 8.49 -11.90 0.09
C LEU A 11 7.83 -12.86 1.08
N ASP A 12 8.09 -14.17 0.95
CA ASP A 12 7.60 -15.18 1.90
C ASP A 12 8.15 -14.96 3.32
N GLU A 13 9.44 -14.71 3.45
CA GLU A 13 10.06 -14.46 4.75
C GLU A 13 9.49 -13.18 5.39
N TYR A 14 9.38 -12.09 4.62
CA TYR A 14 8.82 -10.83 5.08
C TYR A 14 7.34 -10.97 5.48
N LYS A 15 6.53 -11.62 4.64
CA LYS A 15 5.12 -11.89 4.92
C LYS A 15 4.94 -12.67 6.21
N ASN A 16 5.80 -13.66 6.48
CA ASN A 16 5.67 -14.52 7.65
C ASN A 16 6.28 -13.95 8.94
N SER A 17 7.21 -12.99 8.84
CA SER A 17 7.95 -12.47 10.00
C SER A 17 7.63 -11.03 10.39
N VAL A 18 7.13 -10.21 9.46
CA VAL A 18 6.97 -8.76 9.65
C VAL A 18 5.52 -8.34 9.46
N LEU A 19 4.93 -8.67 8.30
CA LEU A 19 3.51 -8.43 8.08
C LEU A 19 2.71 -9.32 9.02
N ASP A 20 2.90 -10.64 8.95
CA ASP A 20 2.03 -11.61 9.60
C ASP A 20 0.58 -11.58 9.08
N ASP A 21 -0.16 -12.66 9.32
CA ASP A 21 -1.54 -12.78 8.80
C ASP A 21 -2.50 -11.79 9.48
N LYS A 22 -2.25 -11.43 10.76
CA LYS A 22 -3.15 -10.54 11.49
C LYS A 22 -3.07 -9.11 10.97
N ARG A 23 -1.87 -8.62 10.64
CA ARG A 23 -1.71 -7.29 10.04
C ARG A 23 -2.34 -7.24 8.66
N ILE A 24 -2.14 -8.27 7.85
CA ILE A 24 -2.73 -8.35 6.51
C ILE A 24 -4.26 -8.33 6.62
N ASP A 25 -4.83 -9.17 7.49
CA ASP A 25 -6.27 -9.23 7.70
C ASP A 25 -6.82 -7.88 8.15
N ALA A 26 -6.14 -7.20 9.09
CA ALA A 26 -6.52 -5.87 9.56
C ALA A 26 -6.46 -4.80 8.46
N LEU A 27 -5.42 -4.82 7.61
CA LEU A 27 -5.30 -3.89 6.48
C LEU A 27 -6.36 -4.13 5.41
N VAL A 28 -6.67 -5.40 5.11
CA VAL A 28 -7.72 -5.78 4.17
C VAL A 28 -9.10 -5.36 4.71
N GLU A 29 -9.36 -5.59 6.00
CA GLU A 29 -10.59 -5.16 6.66
C GLU A 29 -10.73 -3.63 6.60
N GLN A 30 -9.71 -2.89 7.04
CA GLN A 30 -9.68 -1.42 6.96
C GLN A 30 -9.95 -0.92 5.55
N ALA A 31 -9.24 -1.45 4.54
CA ALA A 31 -9.41 -1.02 3.15
C ALA A 31 -10.87 -1.21 2.67
N ASN A 32 -11.46 -2.37 2.97
CA ASN A 32 -12.84 -2.67 2.58
C ASN A 32 -13.86 -1.80 3.33
N GLU A 33 -13.67 -1.58 4.63
CA GLU A 33 -14.57 -0.75 5.44
C GLU A 33 -14.57 0.70 4.97
N GLN A 34 -13.39 1.28 4.74
CA GLN A 34 -13.27 2.65 4.29
C GLN A 34 -13.85 2.84 2.88
N LEU A 35 -13.59 1.91 1.95
CA LEU A 35 -14.20 1.96 0.62
C LEU A 35 -15.72 1.85 0.67
N LYS A 36 -16.24 0.96 1.52
CA LYS A 36 -17.68 0.79 1.72
C LYS A 36 -18.30 2.07 2.27
N GLU A 37 -17.67 2.70 3.25
CA GLU A 37 -18.12 3.95 3.85
C GLU A 37 -18.12 5.09 2.82
N MET A 38 -17.06 5.25 2.04
CA MET A 38 -17.03 6.23 0.95
C MET A 38 -18.19 6.03 -0.03
N ALA A 39 -18.47 4.76 -0.37
CA ALA A 39 -19.55 4.40 -1.30
C ALA A 39 -20.96 4.67 -0.75
N GLU A 40 -21.14 4.95 0.55
CA GLU A 40 -22.43 5.40 1.10
C GLU A 40 -22.82 6.78 0.57
N ASN A 41 -21.84 7.58 0.12
CA ASN A 41 -22.07 8.83 -0.59
C ASN A 41 -21.59 8.71 -2.04
N GLU A 42 -22.50 8.31 -2.93
CA GLU A 42 -22.21 8.06 -4.35
C GLU A 42 -21.54 9.25 -5.06
N ALA A 43 -22.01 10.48 -4.79
CA ALA A 43 -21.44 11.67 -5.43
C ALA A 43 -20.00 11.93 -4.98
N PHE A 44 -19.72 11.75 -3.69
CA PHE A 44 -18.37 11.84 -3.14
C PHE A 44 -17.47 10.74 -3.73
N TYR A 45 -17.93 9.49 -3.67
CA TYR A 45 -17.16 8.35 -4.16
C TYR A 45 -16.82 8.46 -5.65
N ASN A 46 -17.78 8.84 -6.49
CA ASN A 46 -17.55 9.04 -7.92
C ASN A 46 -16.54 10.17 -8.19
N ALA A 47 -16.53 11.23 -7.37
CA ALA A 47 -15.54 12.28 -7.48
C ALA A 47 -14.12 11.76 -7.14
N LEU A 48 -14.00 10.92 -6.11
CA LEU A 48 -12.73 10.27 -5.76
C LEU A 48 -12.22 9.36 -6.89
N LEU A 49 -13.08 8.49 -7.42
CA LEU A 49 -12.74 7.60 -8.54
C LEU A 49 -12.29 8.37 -9.77
N THR A 50 -12.96 9.50 -10.07
CA THR A 50 -12.58 10.38 -11.17
C THR A 50 -11.20 11.01 -10.94
N LYS A 51 -10.91 11.43 -9.71
CA LYS A 51 -9.65 12.09 -9.36
C LYS A 51 -8.43 11.18 -9.54
N VAL A 52 -8.56 9.89 -9.23
CA VAL A 52 -7.51 8.89 -9.45
C VAL A 52 -7.61 8.21 -10.82
N ASN A 53 -8.62 8.59 -11.63
CA ASN A 53 -8.95 7.99 -12.92
C ASN A 53 -9.03 6.45 -12.83
N ALA A 54 -9.76 5.95 -11.82
CA ALA A 54 -9.84 4.53 -11.52
C ALA A 54 -10.38 3.73 -12.72
N PRO A 55 -9.80 2.54 -13.02
CA PRO A 55 -10.34 1.68 -14.05
C PRO A 55 -11.68 1.06 -13.62
N GLU A 56 -12.50 0.64 -14.59
CA GLU A 56 -13.83 0.06 -14.34
C GLU A 56 -13.78 -1.21 -13.50
N LYS A 57 -12.70 -2.00 -13.64
CA LYS A 57 -12.45 -3.21 -12.86
C LYS A 57 -11.14 -3.06 -12.09
N VAL A 58 -11.22 -3.09 -10.76
CA VAL A 58 -10.09 -2.93 -9.86
C VAL A 58 -10.35 -3.68 -8.55
N ASP A 59 -9.34 -4.34 -8.01
CA ASP A 59 -9.41 -4.94 -6.68
C ASP A 59 -9.46 -3.87 -5.59
N ASN A 60 -10.22 -4.12 -4.53
CA ASN A 60 -10.41 -3.17 -3.43
C ASN A 60 -9.08 -2.73 -2.80
N MET A 61 -8.13 -3.63 -2.59
CA MET A 61 -6.81 -3.25 -2.05
C MET A 61 -6.06 -2.28 -2.97
N ILE A 62 -6.13 -2.50 -4.28
CA ILE A 62 -5.48 -1.64 -5.27
C ILE A 62 -6.19 -0.29 -5.32
N LEU A 63 -7.52 -0.29 -5.34
CA LEU A 63 -8.31 0.93 -5.32
C LEU A 63 -8.04 1.75 -4.05
N TRP A 64 -7.96 1.09 -2.89
CA TRP A 64 -7.63 1.75 -1.64
C TRP A 64 -6.24 2.39 -1.67
N ILE A 65 -5.23 1.68 -2.18
CA ILE A 65 -3.89 2.25 -2.38
C ILE A 65 -3.94 3.49 -3.30
N MET A 66 -4.69 3.42 -4.41
CA MET A 66 -4.83 4.55 -5.33
C MET A 66 -5.46 5.77 -4.66
N LEU A 67 -6.48 5.57 -3.82
CA LEU A 67 -7.17 6.65 -3.11
C LEU A 67 -6.31 7.22 -1.98
N MET A 68 -5.76 6.36 -1.13
CA MET A 68 -5.02 6.77 0.07
C MET A 68 -3.58 7.23 -0.20
N SER A 69 -3.08 7.06 -1.42
CA SER A 69 -1.83 7.69 -1.86
C SER A 69 -2.00 9.14 -2.32
N ASN A 70 -3.22 9.69 -2.25
CA ASN A 70 -3.53 11.07 -2.60
C ASN A 70 -3.93 11.86 -1.34
N GLU A 71 -3.08 12.79 -0.92
CA GLU A 71 -3.26 13.60 0.30
C GLU A 71 -4.62 14.30 0.32
N ASP A 72 -5.01 14.98 -0.76
CA ASP A 72 -6.30 15.66 -0.83
C ASP A 72 -7.51 14.70 -0.64
N ILE A 73 -7.38 13.44 -1.08
CA ILE A 73 -8.43 12.43 -0.89
C ILE A 73 -8.46 11.97 0.57
N CYS A 74 -7.31 11.79 1.20
CA CYS A 74 -7.22 11.52 2.63
C CYS A 74 -7.89 12.64 3.43
N CYS A 75 -7.53 13.90 3.20
CA CYS A 75 -8.15 15.05 3.85
C CYS A 75 -9.68 15.04 3.66
N ALA A 76 -10.12 14.89 2.40
CA ALA A 76 -11.53 14.92 2.07
C ALA A 76 -12.32 13.77 2.72
N TYR A 77 -11.72 12.59 2.83
CA TYR A 77 -12.31 11.45 3.53
C TYR A 77 -12.41 11.71 5.03
N ILE A 78 -11.33 12.18 5.67
CA ILE A 78 -11.29 12.51 7.09
C ILE A 78 -12.36 13.54 7.45
N ASP A 79 -12.44 14.64 6.69
CA ASP A 79 -13.41 15.70 6.89
C ASP A 79 -14.85 15.24 6.64
N SER A 80 -15.08 14.47 5.58
CA SER A 80 -16.44 14.06 5.18
C SER A 80 -17.06 13.02 6.12
N PHE A 81 -16.22 12.24 6.79
CA PHE A 81 -16.65 11.14 7.66
C PHE A 81 -16.25 11.33 9.14
N ASP A 82 -15.82 12.54 9.51
CA ASP A 82 -15.48 12.94 10.88
C ASP A 82 -14.49 11.95 11.55
N LYS A 83 -13.40 11.64 10.85
CA LYS A 83 -12.40 10.68 11.33
C LYS A 83 -11.41 11.32 12.28
N ASP A 84 -11.04 10.57 13.31
CA ASP A 84 -9.97 10.94 14.25
C ASP A 84 -8.60 10.43 13.76
N PHE A 85 -8.34 10.59 12.47
CA PHE A 85 -7.06 10.23 11.85
C PHE A 85 -6.18 11.47 11.68
N GLU A 86 -4.88 11.26 11.61
CA GLU A 86 -3.97 12.32 11.18
C GLU A 86 -4.23 12.64 9.71
N ASP A 87 -4.15 13.93 9.36
CA ASP A 87 -4.36 14.43 8.00
C ASP A 87 -3.12 14.18 7.13
N GLU A 88 -2.73 12.93 7.03
CA GLU A 88 -1.56 12.47 6.28
C GLU A 88 -1.80 11.13 5.59
N ILE A 89 -1.00 10.90 4.55
CA ILE A 89 -1.00 9.64 3.81
C ILE A 89 -0.54 8.50 4.75
N PRO A 90 -1.25 7.36 4.83
CA PRO A 90 -0.87 6.23 5.67
C PRO A 90 0.27 5.41 5.03
N VAL A 91 1.47 5.99 4.95
CA VAL A 91 2.62 5.46 4.20
C VAL A 91 2.99 4.02 4.61
N ASN A 92 2.90 3.70 5.90
CA ASN A 92 3.22 2.36 6.40
C ASN A 92 2.19 1.31 5.92
N ASP A 93 0.90 1.63 6.00
CA ASP A 93 -0.18 0.74 5.54
C ASP A 93 -0.10 0.52 4.03
N LEU A 94 0.20 1.57 3.26
CA LEU A 94 0.42 1.50 1.82
C LEU A 94 1.61 0.62 1.47
N GLY A 95 2.74 0.77 2.16
CA GLY A 95 3.93 -0.05 1.96
C GLY A 95 3.69 -1.53 2.25
N ASP A 96 3.01 -1.81 3.36
CA ASP A 96 2.62 -3.16 3.78
C ASP A 96 1.70 -3.82 2.75
N LEU A 97 0.65 -3.12 2.29
CA LEU A 97 -0.26 -3.64 1.27
C LEU A 97 0.45 -3.83 -0.09
N LEU A 98 1.34 -2.94 -0.50
CA LEU A 98 2.12 -3.11 -1.74
C LEU A 98 3.00 -4.36 -1.71
N LEU A 99 3.64 -4.64 -0.57
CA LEU A 99 4.44 -5.86 -0.39
C LEU A 99 3.56 -7.11 -0.37
N TYR A 100 2.37 -7.02 0.22
CA TYR A 100 1.39 -8.09 0.18
C TYR A 100 0.87 -8.35 -1.24
N LEU A 101 0.54 -7.32 -2.02
CA LEU A 101 0.17 -7.47 -3.43
C LEU A 101 1.29 -8.10 -4.26
N ALA A 102 2.55 -7.73 -4.00
CA ALA A 102 3.71 -8.36 -4.63
C ALA A 102 3.83 -9.85 -4.26
N HIS A 103 3.55 -10.21 -3.00
CA HIS A 103 3.51 -11.61 -2.56
C HIS A 103 2.39 -12.40 -3.27
N LEU A 104 1.17 -11.87 -3.30
CA LEU A 104 0.04 -12.47 -4.02
C LEU A 104 0.38 -12.71 -5.49
N LYS A 105 0.98 -11.71 -6.14
CA LYS A 105 1.34 -11.79 -7.55
C LYS A 105 2.48 -12.77 -7.82
N ASN A 106 3.58 -12.66 -7.10
CA ASN A 106 4.84 -13.33 -7.44
C ASN A 106 5.00 -14.71 -6.82
N VAL A 107 4.36 -14.95 -5.67
CA VAL A 107 4.44 -16.22 -4.94
C VAL A 107 3.20 -17.05 -5.19
N GLN A 108 2.03 -16.45 -5.02
CA GLN A 108 0.76 -17.17 -5.14
C GLN A 108 0.17 -17.15 -6.56
N ASN A 109 0.75 -16.36 -7.47
CA ASN A 109 0.29 -16.20 -8.85
C ASN A 109 -1.21 -15.82 -8.96
N VAL A 110 -1.66 -14.97 -8.05
CA VAL A 110 -3.01 -14.39 -8.05
C VAL A 110 -3.10 -13.32 -9.14
N GLU A 111 -4.20 -13.34 -9.89
CA GLU A 111 -4.54 -12.27 -10.83
C GLU A 111 -5.12 -11.09 -10.04
N LEU A 112 -4.61 -9.89 -10.30
CA LEU A 112 -4.96 -8.67 -9.58
C LEU A 112 -5.44 -7.61 -10.59
N ASP A 113 -6.74 -7.33 -10.55
CA ASP A 113 -7.40 -6.36 -11.41
C ASP A 113 -6.95 -4.94 -11.07
N GLY A 114 -6.54 -4.18 -12.09
CA GLY A 114 -6.03 -2.81 -11.93
C GLY A 114 -4.57 -2.71 -11.49
N LEU A 115 -3.86 -3.84 -11.31
CA LEU A 115 -2.44 -3.81 -10.92
C LEU A 115 -1.57 -3.10 -11.97
N ASP A 116 -1.82 -3.34 -13.25
CA ASP A 116 -1.11 -2.68 -14.34
C ASP A 116 -1.31 -1.16 -14.32
N TYR A 117 -2.48 -0.69 -13.86
CA TYR A 117 -2.77 0.72 -13.70
C TYR A 117 -1.99 1.32 -12.52
N LEU A 118 -1.98 0.63 -11.37
CA LEU A 118 -1.20 1.03 -10.20
C LEU A 118 0.31 1.13 -10.50
N LEU A 119 0.81 0.33 -11.44
CA LEU A 119 2.20 0.30 -11.86
C LEU A 119 2.51 1.22 -13.06
N ALA A 120 1.50 1.80 -13.68
CA ALA A 120 1.65 2.69 -14.82
C ALA A 120 2.04 4.09 -14.32
N TYR A 121 3.34 4.36 -14.21
CA TYR A 121 3.88 5.70 -13.96
C TYR A 121 4.45 6.31 -15.23
N ASP A 122 4.35 7.64 -15.33
CA ASP A 122 4.99 8.38 -16.41
C ASP A 122 6.52 8.31 -16.25
N LYS A 123 7.24 8.06 -17.35
CA LYS A 123 8.66 7.63 -17.35
C LYS A 123 9.63 8.59 -16.64
N GLU A 124 9.23 9.84 -16.41
CA GLU A 124 10.06 10.83 -15.72
C GLU A 124 10.14 10.60 -14.21
N TRP A 125 9.15 9.95 -13.58
CA TRP A 125 9.09 9.76 -12.12
C TRP A 125 9.63 8.40 -11.65
N THR A 126 9.86 7.47 -12.59
CA THR A 126 10.28 6.10 -12.26
C THR A 126 11.65 6.02 -11.60
N GLU A 127 12.60 6.91 -11.89
CA GLU A 127 13.95 6.83 -11.31
C GLU A 127 14.02 7.28 -9.85
N GLU A 128 13.27 8.33 -9.48
CA GLU A 128 13.24 8.86 -8.11
C GLU A 128 12.44 7.93 -7.18
N VAL A 129 11.26 7.45 -7.61
CA VAL A 129 10.42 6.55 -6.79
C VAL A 129 11.12 5.20 -6.55
N ASP A 130 11.79 4.63 -7.56
CA ASP A 130 12.54 3.38 -7.40
C ASP A 130 13.73 3.54 -6.45
N GLN A 131 14.42 4.69 -6.46
CA GLN A 131 15.52 4.93 -5.53
C GLN A 131 15.03 5.01 -4.08
N HIS A 132 13.90 5.68 -3.82
CA HIS A 132 13.36 5.82 -2.48
C HIS A 132 12.77 4.50 -1.94
N ALA A 133 12.02 3.76 -2.74
CA ALA A 133 11.49 2.45 -2.33
C ALA A 133 12.60 1.44 -2.02
N VAL A 134 13.65 1.40 -2.86
CA VAL A 134 14.82 0.53 -2.64
C VAL A 134 15.62 0.97 -1.43
N THR A 135 15.83 2.28 -1.25
CA THR A 135 16.54 2.80 -0.08
C THR A 135 15.79 2.45 1.21
N ASN A 136 14.46 2.53 1.20
CA ASN A 136 13.64 2.17 2.35
C ASN A 136 13.66 0.67 2.64
N VAL A 137 13.57 -0.19 1.62
CA VAL A 137 13.70 -1.65 1.78
C VAL A 137 15.10 -2.05 2.25
N LEU A 138 16.15 -1.45 1.69
CA LEU A 138 17.54 -1.70 2.13
C LEU A 138 17.81 -1.16 3.54
N ALA A 139 17.26 0.00 3.89
CA ALA A 139 17.36 0.56 5.24
C ALA A 139 16.61 -0.31 6.26
N TYR A 140 15.44 -0.85 5.87
CA TYR A 140 14.70 -1.82 6.67
C TYR A 140 15.51 -3.11 6.89
N ILE A 141 16.07 -3.68 5.81
CA ILE A 141 16.95 -4.87 5.87
C ILE A 141 18.22 -4.60 6.70
N GLN A 142 18.78 -3.39 6.66
CA GLN A 142 19.91 -3.03 7.51
C GLN A 142 19.50 -2.90 8.97
N LYS A 143 18.36 -2.25 9.28
CA LYS A 143 17.84 -2.13 10.65
C LYS A 143 17.50 -3.49 11.24
N SER A 144 16.88 -4.40 10.48
CA SER A 144 16.55 -5.75 10.96
C SER A 144 17.77 -6.63 11.21
N LYS A 145 18.93 -6.28 10.64
CA LYS A 145 20.24 -6.92 10.89
C LYS A 145 21.04 -6.26 12.02
N GLN A 146 20.58 -5.14 12.57
CA GLN A 146 21.19 -4.55 13.76
C GLN A 146 20.78 -5.36 14.99
N VAL A 147 21.69 -6.17 15.50
CA VAL A 147 21.55 -6.84 16.79
C VAL A 147 21.78 -5.78 17.89
N GLU A 148 20.91 -5.72 18.91
CA GLU A 148 21.15 -4.87 20.08
C GLU A 148 22.51 -5.21 20.70
N MET A 149 23.44 -4.24 20.70
CA MET A 149 24.66 -4.35 21.49
C MET A 149 24.28 -4.13 22.96
N ASN A 150 24.01 -5.23 23.67
CA ASN A 150 23.93 -5.22 25.12
C ASN A 150 25.32 -4.94 25.71
N PHE A 151 25.55 -3.69 26.12
CA PHE A 151 26.60 -3.38 27.09
C PHE A 151 26.09 -3.75 28.48
N SER A 152 26.35 -4.98 28.90
CA SER A 152 26.26 -5.34 30.31
C SER A 152 27.38 -4.61 31.07
N PHE A 153 27.00 -3.66 31.91
CA PHE A 153 27.87 -3.09 32.96
C PHE A 153 27.65 -3.84 34.28
#